data_AF-D9VTW4-F1
#
_entry.id   AF-D9VTW4-F1
#
_cell.length_a   1.000
_cell.length_b   1.000
_cell.length_c   1.000
_cell.angle_alpha   90.00
_cell.angle_beta   90.00
_cell.angle_gamma   90.00
#
_symmetry.space_group_name_H-M   'P 1'
#
loop_
_entity.id
_entity.type
_entity.pdbx_description
1 polymer ?
#
loop_
_entity_poly.entity_id
_entity_poly.type
_entity_poly.pdbx_seq_one_letter_code
_entity_poly.pdbx_strand_id
1 'polypeptide(L)' 'MLALPRLAANQASTAQSVADDGRVGGAAVNAGGTLKPVIWTCATKQAYLPK' A
#
# COMPACT_ATOMS: atom_id res chain seq x y z
N MET A 1 -3.18 -14.06 4.78
CA MET A 1 -3.59 -12.81 4.10
C MET A 1 -2.45 -11.81 4.27
N LEU A 2 -1.77 -11.46 3.19
CA LEU A 2 -0.66 -10.48 3.25
C LEU A 2 -1.25 -9.07 3.30
N ALA A 3 -0.59 -8.14 3.99
CA ALA A 3 -1.10 -6.78 4.16
C ALA A 3 -0.47 -5.81 3.14
N LEU A 4 -1.05 -4.62 3.00
CA LEU A 4 -0.39 -3.53 2.29
C LEU A 4 0.68 -2.91 3.18
N PRO A 5 1.83 -2.51 2.64
CA PRO A 5 2.81 -1.72 3.37
C PRO A 5 2.16 -0.43 3.86
N ARG A 6 2.26 -0.17 5.17
CA ARG A 6 1.71 1.04 5.79
C ARG A 6 2.80 2.10 5.90
N LEU A 7 2.42 3.37 5.74
CA LEU A 7 3.27 4.51 6.07
C LEU A 7 3.41 4.71 7.59
N ALA A 8 2.41 4.26 8.37
CA ALA A 8 2.44 4.22 9.83
C ALA A 8 1.82 2.91 10.34
N ALA A 9 2.43 2.27 11.35
CA ALA A 9 2.17 0.88 11.74
C ALA A 9 0.69 0.54 12.02
N ASN A 10 -0.08 1.51 12.52
CA ASN A 10 -1.47 1.34 12.94
C ASN A 10 -2.48 2.11 12.08
N GLN A 11 -2.06 2.60 10.93
CA GLN A 11 -2.94 3.42 10.10
C GLN A 11 -3.37 2.72 8.81
N ALA A 12 -4.52 3.13 8.31
CA ALA A 12 -5.14 2.54 7.14
C ALA A 12 -4.31 2.77 5.87
N SER A 13 -4.41 1.82 4.96
CA SER A 13 -3.91 1.90 3.59
C SER A 13 -4.90 1.21 2.67
N THR A 14 -5.03 1.73 1.46
CA THR A 14 -5.89 1.19 0.40
C THR A 14 -5.12 1.16 -0.91
N ALA A 15 -5.38 0.14 -1.73
CA ALA A 15 -4.71 -0.11 -2.99
C ALA A 15 -5.72 -0.53 -4.06
N GLN A 16 -5.48 -0.11 -5.30
CA GLN A 16 -6.26 -0.47 -6.47
C GLN A 16 -5.33 -0.70 -7.66
N SER A 17 -5.61 -1.71 -8.48
CA SER A 17 -4.91 -1.90 -9.75
C SER A 17 -5.15 -0.69 -10.65
N VAL A 18 -4.08 -0.04 -11.10
CA VAL A 18 -4.19 1.13 -11.99
C VAL A 18 -3.86 0.80 -13.45
N ALA A 19 -3.15 -0.31 -13.69
CA ALA A 19 -2.85 -0.80 -15.03
C ALA A 19 -2.51 -2.31 -15.01
N ASP A 20 -2.65 -2.95 -16.17
CA ASP A 20 -2.31 -4.38 -16.38
C ASP A 20 -0.79 -4.62 -16.44
N ASP A 21 0.01 -3.55 -16.37
CA ASP A 21 1.47 -3.58 -16.31
C ASP A 21 2.03 -3.82 -14.90
N GLY A 22 1.15 -4.11 -13.95
CA GLY A 22 1.51 -4.42 -12.57
C GLY A 22 1.72 -3.19 -11.67
N ARG A 23 1.30 -2.00 -12.10
CA ARG A 23 1.25 -0.82 -11.22
C ARG A 23 0.01 -0.83 -10.34
N VAL A 24 0.20 -0.51 -9.06
CA VAL A 24 -0.88 -0.40 -8.07
C VAL A 24 -0.83 1.00 -7.46
N GLY A 25 -1.91 1.75 -7.66
CA GLY A 25 -2.10 3.05 -7.03
C GLY A 25 -2.78 2.87 -5.68
N GLY A 26 -2.59 3.82 -4.78
CA GLY A 26 -3.26 3.77 -3.49
C GLY A 26 -3.07 5.00 -2.66
N ALA A 27 -3.55 4.88 -1.43
CA ALA A 27 -3.37 5.90 -0.41
C ALA A 27 -3.00 5.24 0.91
N ALA A 28 -2.08 5.86 1.65
CA ALA A 28 -1.68 5.42 2.97
C ALA A 28 -1.55 6.63 3.91
N VAL A 29 -1.86 6.43 5.17
CA VAL A 29 -1.80 7.48 6.19
C VAL A 29 -0.39 7.56 6.78
N ASN A 30 0.18 8.76 6.78
CA ASN A 30 1.51 9.02 7.32
C ASN A 30 1.51 9.14 8.86
N ALA A 31 2.70 9.31 9.46
CA ALA A 31 2.86 9.46 10.91
C ALA A 31 2.10 10.68 11.49
N GLY A 32 1.81 11.69 10.67
CA GLY A 32 1.00 12.86 11.05
C GLY A 32 -0.50 12.66 10.86
N GLY A 33 -0.98 11.44 10.62
CA GLY A 33 -2.41 11.15 10.41
C GLY A 33 -2.97 11.65 9.08
N THR A 34 -2.11 12.10 8.16
CA THR A 34 -2.55 12.63 6.85
C THR A 34 -2.51 11.54 5.78
N LEU A 35 -3.58 11.41 5.03
CA LEU A 35 -3.65 10.52 3.87
C LEU A 35 -2.74 11.03 2.74
N LYS A 36 -1.87 10.18 2.20
CA LYS A 36 -0.96 10.50 1.11
C LYS A 36 -1.13 9.52 -0.05
N PRO A 37 -1.12 10.00 -1.31
CA PRO A 37 -1.08 9.12 -2.46
C PRO A 37 0.24 8.36 -2.47
N VAL A 38 0.17 7.07 -2.77
CA VAL A 38 1.32 6.17 -2.85
C VAL A 38 1.18 5.27 -4.06
N ILE A 39 2.32 4.96 -4.69
CA ILE A 39 2.40 4.00 -5.79
C ILE A 39 3.21 2.82 -5.29
N TRP A 40 2.62 1.63 -5.34
CA TRP A 40 3.32 0.37 -5.12
C TRP A 40 3.51 -0.32 -6.46
N THR A 41 4.65 -0.99 -6.61
CA THR A 41 4.79 -2.03 -7.63
C THR A 41 4.13 -3.28 -7.11
N CYS A 42 3.25 -3.91 -7.91
CA CYS A 42 2.85 -5.26 -7.58
C CYS A 42 4.11 -6.14 -7.68
N ALA A 43 4.46 -6.79 -6.58
CA ALA A 43 5.31 -7.96 -6.70
C ALA A 43 4.41 -9.07 -7.27
N THR A 44 4.94 -9.89 -8.19
CA THR A 44 4.23 -11.08 -8.72
C THR A 44 3.65 -11.98 -7.62
N LYS A 45 4.16 -11.85 -6.38
CA LYS A 45 3.49 -12.26 -5.14
C LYS A 45 3.56 -11.14 -4.09
N GLN A 46 2.44 -10.85 -3.43
CA GLN A 46 2.43 -9.99 -2.25
C GLN A 46 3.35 -10.61 -1.18
N ALA A 47 4.38 -9.87 -0.72
CA ALA A 47 5.41 -10.40 0.18
C ALA A 47 5.49 -9.66 1.53
N TYR A 48 4.61 -8.68 1.75
CA TYR A 48 4.59 -7.92 2.99
C TYR A 48 3.87 -8.69 4.09
N LEU A 49 4.67 -9.18 5.05
CA LEU A 49 4.21 -9.75 6.30
C LEU A 49 4.14 -8.62 7.34
N PRO A 50 2.93 -8.21 7.79
CA PRO A 50 2.81 -7.26 8.88
C PRO A 50 3.42 -7.88 10.14
N LYS A 51 4.30 -7.13 10.82
CA LYS A 51 4.82 -7.47 12.15
C LYS A 51 4.03 -6.75 13.22
#